data_AF-A0A3B0ZQV7-F1
#
_entry.id   AF-A0A3B0ZQV7-F1
#
_cell.length_a   1.000
_cell.length_b   1.000
_cell.length_c   1.000
_cell.angle_alpha   90.00
_cell.angle_beta   90.00
_cell.angle_gamma   90.00
#
_symmetry.space_group_name_H-M   'P 1'
#
loop_
_entity.id
_entity.type
_entity.pdbx_description
1 polymer ?
#
loop_
_entity_poly.entity_id
_entity_poly.type
_entity_poly.pdbx_seq_one_letter_code
_entity_poly.pdbx_strand_id
1 'polypeptide(L)'
;DQYYLNVQAGGIKGINDLGRTYINWVNPVTRKSDPALAEAYLQMGLQRANAQQEPDQDLRYQLNRNLGWALLKQDKFIEAEMHLKMAISIDERIPGNQIGGGMAYCFLAYVYGKEGKENAANIQWGNCIVKARPETIHEYRWFSEVRRGDVAACVNTSKIVSGLDDSVFDAIQASRCASIISKSRFNAVEQVATIDE
;
A
#
# COMPACT_ATOMS: atom_id res chain seq x y z
N ASP A 1 24.22 -10.42 0.35
CA ASP A 1 25.43 -9.66 0.68
C ASP A 1 25.36 -8.19 0.28
N GLN A 2 25.19 -7.84 -1.01
CA GLN A 2 25.08 -6.44 -1.46
C GLN A 2 24.04 -5.60 -0.70
N TYR A 3 22.96 -6.28 -0.32
CA TYR A 3 21.83 -5.66 0.34
C TYR A 3 22.09 -5.21 1.78
N TYR A 4 22.75 -6.08 2.54
CA TYR A 4 23.23 -5.77 3.89
C TYR A 4 24.36 -4.75 3.85
N LEU A 5 25.22 -4.79 2.83
CA LEU A 5 26.27 -3.78 2.60
C LEU A 5 25.68 -2.39 2.33
N ASN A 6 24.65 -2.29 1.48
CA ASN A 6 23.97 -1.01 1.20
C ASN A 6 23.27 -0.44 2.44
N VAL A 7 22.76 -1.30 3.32
CA VAL A 7 22.11 -0.91 4.58
C VAL A 7 23.15 -0.45 5.60
N GLN A 8 24.28 -1.14 5.71
CA GLN A 8 25.42 -0.72 6.52
C GLN A 8 26.00 0.61 6.03
N ALA A 9 25.98 0.86 4.72
CA ALA A 9 26.36 2.13 4.10
C ALA A 9 25.27 3.23 4.23
N GLY A 10 24.12 2.94 4.84
CA GLY A 10 23.06 3.92 5.09
C GLY A 10 22.15 4.23 3.89
N GLY A 11 22.16 3.41 2.85
CA GLY A 11 21.34 3.58 1.66
C GLY A 11 19.85 3.39 1.94
N ILE A 12 19.07 4.46 1.80
CA ILE A 12 17.64 4.51 2.17
C ILE A 12 16.80 3.52 1.36
N LYS A 13 17.04 3.41 0.04
CA LYS A 13 16.39 2.39 -0.81
C LYS A 13 16.67 0.97 -0.29
N GLY A 14 17.93 0.72 0.05
CA GLY A 14 18.36 -0.55 0.66
C GLY A 14 17.63 -0.82 1.96
N ILE A 15 17.36 0.17 2.80
CA ILE A 15 16.59 -0.01 4.03
C ILE A 15 15.09 -0.28 3.75
N ASN A 16 14.49 0.44 2.79
CA ASN A 16 13.09 0.28 2.40
C ASN A 16 12.78 -1.13 1.88
N ASP A 17 13.63 -1.66 1.00
CA ASP A 17 13.50 -3.01 0.45
C ASP A 17 13.49 -4.10 1.58
N LEU A 18 13.99 -3.78 2.79
CA LEU A 18 14.46 -4.77 3.82
C LEU A 18 13.29 -4.90 4.74
N GLY A 19 12.81 -3.73 5.16
CA GLY A 19 11.47 -3.51 5.63
C GLY A 19 10.46 -4.32 4.84
N ARG A 20 10.31 -4.04 3.53
CA ARG A 20 9.33 -4.75 2.68
C ARG A 20 9.53 -6.26 2.67
N THR A 21 10.78 -6.74 2.56
CA THR A 21 11.10 -8.17 2.59
C THR A 21 10.64 -8.80 3.91
N TYR A 22 10.95 -8.16 5.04
CA TYR A 22 10.63 -8.67 6.37
C TYR A 22 9.15 -8.64 6.73
N ILE A 23 8.30 -7.85 6.04
CA ILE A 23 6.84 -7.87 6.25
C ILE A 23 6.28 -9.30 6.07
N ASN A 24 6.78 -10.02 5.06
CA ASN A 24 6.27 -11.36 4.70
C ASN A 24 7.32 -12.46 4.81
N TRP A 25 8.59 -12.13 5.09
CA TRP A 25 9.62 -13.13 5.30
C TRP A 25 9.25 -14.01 6.48
N VAL A 26 9.33 -15.33 6.28
CA VAL A 26 9.06 -16.32 7.31
C VAL A 26 10.38 -16.90 7.76
N ASN A 27 10.66 -16.80 9.06
CA ASN A 27 11.85 -17.38 9.64
C ASN A 27 11.83 -18.92 9.45
N PRO A 28 12.88 -19.52 8.86
CA PRO A 28 12.88 -20.95 8.55
C PRO A 28 12.85 -21.85 9.79
N VAL A 29 13.31 -21.33 10.93
CA VAL A 29 13.33 -22.04 12.22
C VAL A 29 12.00 -21.85 12.94
N THR A 30 11.56 -20.62 13.18
CA THR A 30 10.36 -20.35 13.99
C THR A 30 9.05 -20.47 13.20
N ARG A 31 9.14 -20.52 11.86
CA ARG A 31 8.00 -20.54 10.93
C ARG A 31 7.03 -19.36 11.11
N LYS A 32 7.52 -18.25 11.67
CA LYS A 32 6.77 -17.00 11.87
C LYS A 32 7.41 -15.85 11.10
N SER A 33 6.58 -14.91 10.65
CA SER A 33 7.08 -13.61 10.19
C SER A 33 7.39 -12.69 11.36
N ASP A 34 8.26 -11.71 11.12
CA ASP A 34 8.65 -10.69 12.10
C ASP A 34 8.35 -9.28 11.54
N PRO A 35 7.08 -8.86 11.56
CA PRO A 35 6.71 -7.53 11.09
C PRO A 35 7.26 -6.40 11.98
N ALA A 36 7.69 -6.69 13.21
CA ALA A 36 8.34 -5.70 14.08
C ALA A 36 9.76 -5.37 13.58
N LEU A 37 10.50 -6.38 13.09
CA LEU A 37 11.78 -6.14 12.40
C LEU A 37 11.58 -5.31 11.12
N ALA A 38 10.50 -5.56 10.37
CA ALA A 38 10.14 -4.74 9.22
C ALA A 38 9.89 -3.27 9.61
N GLU A 39 9.07 -3.04 10.65
CA GLU A 39 8.80 -1.71 11.19
C GLU A 39 10.10 -0.97 11.56
N ALA A 40 11.03 -1.63 12.25
CA ALA A 40 12.29 -1.02 12.66
C ALA A 40 13.13 -0.53 11.47
N TYR A 41 13.26 -1.35 10.40
CA TYR A 41 13.94 -0.91 9.18
C TYR A 41 13.21 0.27 8.54
N LEU A 42 11.90 0.21 8.42
CA LEU A 42 11.10 1.24 7.73
C LEU A 42 11.12 2.57 8.48
N GLN A 43 11.08 2.56 9.81
CA GLN A 43 11.24 3.76 10.64
C GLN A 43 12.63 4.40 10.44
N MET A 44 13.71 3.60 10.44
CA MET A 44 15.05 4.11 10.13
C MET A 44 15.14 4.70 8.72
N GLY A 45 14.53 4.05 7.73
CA GLY A 45 14.50 4.52 6.35
C GLY A 45 13.77 5.86 6.26
N LEU A 46 12.60 5.97 6.90
CA LEU A 46 11.80 7.20 6.91
C LEU A 46 12.50 8.35 7.64
N GLN A 47 13.14 8.07 8.77
CA GLN A 47 13.97 9.06 9.48
C GLN A 47 15.05 9.63 8.55
N ARG A 48 15.78 8.77 7.84
CA ARG A 48 16.85 9.18 6.92
C ARG A 48 16.32 9.93 5.71
N ALA A 49 15.22 9.47 5.13
CA ALA A 49 14.55 10.14 4.00
C ALA A 49 14.10 11.56 4.37
N ASN A 50 13.53 11.73 5.57
CA ASN A 50 13.09 13.05 6.04
C ASN A 50 14.25 13.97 6.42
N ALA A 51 15.46 13.44 6.63
CA ALA A 51 16.65 14.24 6.93
C ALA A 51 17.39 14.74 5.67
N GLN A 52 16.98 14.32 4.48
CA GLN A 52 17.59 14.80 3.23
C GLN A 52 17.19 16.26 2.95
N GLN A 53 18.11 17.05 2.38
CA GLN A 53 17.83 18.42 1.97
C GLN A 53 16.82 18.48 0.82
N GLU A 54 16.90 17.51 -0.10
CA GLU A 54 15.97 17.31 -1.21
C GLU A 54 15.41 15.88 -1.11
N PRO A 55 14.31 15.68 -0.37
CA PRO A 55 13.79 14.34 -0.12
C PRO A 55 13.19 13.72 -1.38
N ASP A 56 13.62 12.49 -1.68
CA ASP A 56 13.01 11.63 -2.70
C ASP A 56 11.57 11.28 -2.30
N GLN A 57 10.59 11.86 -3.01
CA GLN A 57 9.17 11.68 -2.67
C GLN A 57 8.68 10.27 -2.97
N ASP A 58 9.17 9.61 -4.02
CA ASP A 58 8.83 8.23 -4.35
C ASP A 58 9.30 7.31 -3.22
N LEU A 59 10.49 7.56 -2.68
CA LEU A 59 11.02 6.78 -1.57
C LEU A 59 10.26 7.03 -0.27
N ARG A 60 9.88 8.28 0.02
CA ARG A 60 9.04 8.62 1.18
C ARG A 60 7.64 8.00 1.08
N TYR A 61 7.07 7.98 -0.12
CA TYR A 61 5.84 7.25 -0.40
C TYR A 61 5.99 5.77 -0.06
N GLN A 62 7.01 5.11 -0.63
CA GLN A 62 7.24 3.67 -0.44
C GLN A 62 7.45 3.32 1.04
N LEU A 63 8.24 4.11 1.75
CA LEU A 63 8.51 3.92 3.18
C LEU A 63 7.23 4.04 4.01
N ASN A 64 6.40 5.07 3.79
CA ASN A 64 5.14 5.22 4.51
C ASN A 64 4.15 4.10 4.17
N ARG A 65 4.03 3.72 2.89
CA ARG A 65 3.17 2.61 2.45
C ARG A 65 3.58 1.30 3.13
N ASN A 66 4.86 0.96 3.07
CA ASN A 66 5.40 -0.27 3.65
C ASN A 66 5.28 -0.26 5.17
N LEU A 67 5.50 0.89 5.82
CA LEU A 67 5.36 1.02 7.27
C LEU A 67 3.91 0.80 7.68
N GLY A 68 2.95 1.40 6.97
CA GLY A 68 1.53 1.12 7.15
C GLY A 68 1.20 -0.37 7.01
N TRP A 69 1.79 -1.06 6.04
CA TRP A 69 1.58 -2.51 5.87
C TRP A 69 2.23 -3.35 6.98
N ALA A 70 3.43 -2.99 7.45
CA ALA A 70 4.08 -3.66 8.58
C ALA A 70 3.28 -3.49 9.88
N LEU A 71 2.71 -2.30 10.12
CA LEU A 71 1.86 -1.99 11.26
C LEU A 71 0.53 -2.74 11.19
N LEU A 72 -0.05 -2.86 9.99
CA LEU A 72 -1.24 -3.70 9.73
C LEU A 72 -1.01 -5.17 10.12
N LYS A 73 0.16 -5.73 9.81
CA LYS A 73 0.53 -7.11 10.20
C LYS A 73 0.69 -7.29 11.71
N GLN A 74 0.77 -6.19 12.46
CA GLN A 74 0.85 -6.16 13.93
C GLN A 74 -0.48 -5.72 14.58
N ASP A 75 -1.56 -5.58 13.80
CA ASP A 75 -2.85 -5.05 14.25
C ASP A 75 -2.79 -3.63 14.89
N LYS A 76 -1.74 -2.85 14.56
CA LYS A 76 -1.57 -1.45 14.98
C LYS A 76 -2.31 -0.51 14.03
N PHE A 77 -3.64 -0.53 14.08
CA PHE A 77 -4.49 0.12 13.06
C PHE A 77 -4.38 1.64 13.04
N ILE A 78 -4.27 2.30 14.20
CA ILE A 78 -4.21 3.76 14.29
C ILE A 78 -2.91 4.29 13.66
N GLU A 79 -1.78 3.69 13.98
CA GLU A 79 -0.48 4.03 13.42
C GLU A 79 -0.41 3.70 11.93
N ALA A 80 -0.99 2.56 11.54
CA ALA A 80 -1.10 2.20 10.12
C ALA A 80 -1.90 3.27 9.35
N GLU A 81 -3.05 3.72 9.86
CA GLU A 81 -3.88 4.75 9.24
C GLU A 81 -3.06 6.01 8.95
N MET A 82 -2.29 6.47 9.93
CA MET A 82 -1.47 7.69 9.83
C MET A 82 -0.46 7.59 8.68
N HIS A 83 0.31 6.50 8.63
CA HIS A 83 1.32 6.31 7.59
C HIS A 83 0.69 6.11 6.21
N LEU A 84 -0.43 5.40 6.11
CA LEU A 84 -1.11 5.18 4.84
C LEU A 84 -1.72 6.47 4.27
N LYS A 85 -2.30 7.33 5.12
CA LYS A 85 -2.75 8.67 4.72
C LYS A 85 -1.60 9.54 4.25
N MET A 86 -0.45 9.50 4.92
CA MET A 86 0.76 10.20 4.49
C MET A 86 1.24 9.70 3.12
N ALA A 87 1.28 8.37 2.91
CA ALA A 87 1.63 7.80 1.62
C ALA A 87 0.67 8.28 0.52
N ILE A 88 -0.64 8.23 0.74
CA ILE A 88 -1.64 8.73 -0.23
C ILE A 88 -1.40 10.21 -0.57
N SER A 89 -1.18 11.06 0.44
CA SER A 89 -0.93 12.49 0.21
C SER A 89 0.34 12.77 -0.61
N ILE A 90 1.35 11.90 -0.52
CA ILE A 90 2.56 12.00 -1.34
C ILE A 90 2.28 11.48 -2.76
N ASP A 91 1.63 10.33 -2.90
CA ASP A 91 1.24 9.70 -4.19
C ASP A 91 0.50 10.69 -5.09
N GLU A 92 -0.45 11.43 -4.53
CA GLU A 92 -1.26 12.44 -5.24
C GLU A 92 -0.45 13.61 -5.82
N ARG A 93 0.78 13.83 -5.34
CA ARG A 93 1.67 14.90 -5.81
C ARG A 93 2.74 14.41 -6.79
N ILE A 94 2.88 13.09 -6.94
CA ILE A 94 3.85 12.50 -7.87
C ILE A 94 3.18 12.42 -9.25
N PRO A 95 3.75 13.02 -10.30
CA PRO A 95 3.16 12.97 -11.63
C PRO A 95 3.29 11.55 -12.22
N GLY A 96 2.17 11.04 -12.74
CA GLY A 96 2.13 9.74 -13.43
C GLY A 96 1.97 8.54 -12.48
N ASN A 97 2.25 7.36 -13.01
CA ASN A 97 2.01 6.09 -12.34
C ASN A 97 3.30 5.56 -11.71
N GLN A 98 3.47 5.75 -10.40
CA GLN A 98 4.63 5.21 -9.69
C GLN A 98 4.53 3.69 -9.44
N ILE A 99 5.69 3.06 -9.25
CA ILE A 99 5.80 1.65 -8.86
C ILE A 99 5.19 1.46 -7.47
N GLY A 100 4.34 0.43 -7.29
CA GLY A 100 3.64 0.22 -6.02
C GLY A 100 2.52 1.23 -5.75
N GLY A 101 2.28 2.17 -6.69
CA GLY A 101 1.29 3.25 -6.57
C GLY A 101 -0.10 2.74 -6.21
N GLY A 102 -0.88 3.53 -5.47
CA GLY A 102 -2.24 3.19 -5.07
C GLY A 102 -2.44 2.03 -4.09
N MET A 103 -1.42 1.22 -3.77
CA MET A 103 -1.56 0.14 -2.77
C MET A 103 -1.85 0.68 -1.35
N ALA A 104 -1.45 1.92 -1.05
CA ALA A 104 -1.80 2.59 0.20
C ALA A 104 -3.32 2.70 0.42
N TYR A 105 -4.11 2.90 -0.65
CA TYR A 105 -5.57 2.90 -0.57
C TYR A 105 -6.11 1.52 -0.17
N CYS A 106 -5.54 0.43 -0.70
CA CYS A 106 -5.96 -0.93 -0.37
C CYS A 106 -5.75 -1.24 1.11
N PHE A 107 -4.56 -0.90 1.63
CA PHE A 107 -4.24 -1.08 3.03
C PHE A 107 -5.13 -0.21 3.93
N LEU A 108 -5.38 1.05 3.55
CA LEU A 108 -6.23 1.96 4.33
C LEU A 108 -7.69 1.48 4.34
N ALA A 109 -8.17 0.93 3.23
CA ALA A 109 -9.50 0.34 3.16
C ALA A 109 -9.66 -0.84 4.13
N TYR A 110 -8.62 -1.65 4.30
CA TYR A 110 -8.61 -2.72 5.29
C TYR A 110 -8.55 -2.20 6.73
N VAL A 111 -7.73 -1.17 7.01
CA VAL A 111 -7.72 -0.47 8.31
C VAL A 111 -9.13 -0.04 8.69
N TYR A 112 -9.79 0.73 7.82
CA TYR A 112 -11.13 1.24 8.09
C TYR A 112 -12.16 0.12 8.29
N GLY A 113 -12.05 -0.98 7.55
CA GLY A 113 -12.89 -2.16 7.78
C GLY A 113 -12.69 -2.78 9.17
N LYS A 114 -11.45 -2.83 9.66
CA LYS A 114 -11.13 -3.33 11.01
C LYS A 114 -11.62 -2.43 12.13
N GLU A 115 -11.74 -1.13 11.85
CA GLU A 115 -12.27 -0.14 12.78
C GLU A 115 -13.80 0.04 12.67
N GLY A 116 -14.48 -0.74 11.82
CA GLY A 116 -15.94 -0.63 11.62
C GLY A 116 -16.38 0.60 10.80
N LYS A 117 -15.45 1.33 10.19
CA LYS A 117 -15.71 2.51 9.35
C LYS A 117 -16.07 2.08 7.91
N GLU A 118 -17.19 1.38 7.74
CA GLU A 118 -17.54 0.71 6.47
C GLU A 118 -17.61 1.67 5.27
N ASN A 119 -18.20 2.86 5.43
CA ASN A 119 -18.30 3.82 4.34
C ASN A 119 -16.91 4.29 3.87
N ALA A 120 -16.04 4.65 4.81
CA ALA A 120 -14.67 5.02 4.51
C ALA A 120 -13.91 3.85 3.86
N ALA A 121 -14.09 2.62 4.35
CA ALA A 121 -13.49 1.43 3.77
C ALA A 121 -13.91 1.22 2.30
N ASN A 122 -15.21 1.32 2.00
CA ASN A 122 -15.73 1.15 0.63
C ASN A 122 -15.15 2.20 -0.32
N ILE A 123 -15.02 3.45 0.12
CA ILE A 123 -14.39 4.51 -0.67
C ILE A 123 -12.95 4.12 -1.01
N GLN A 124 -12.18 3.68 -0.02
CA GLN A 124 -10.78 3.33 -0.25
C GLN A 124 -10.62 2.04 -1.06
N TRP A 125 -11.56 1.10 -1.01
CA TRP A 125 -11.55 -0.07 -1.90
C TRP A 125 -11.78 0.30 -3.37
N GLY A 126 -12.64 1.28 -3.66
CA GLY A 126 -12.77 1.80 -5.02
C GLY A 126 -11.50 2.49 -5.51
N ASN A 127 -10.89 3.32 -4.66
CA ASN A 127 -9.60 3.95 -4.96
C ASN A 127 -8.49 2.92 -5.18
N CYS A 128 -8.46 1.86 -4.36
CA CYS A 128 -7.56 0.73 -4.51
C CYS A 128 -7.72 0.09 -5.89
N ILE A 129 -8.94 -0.23 -6.33
CA ILE A 129 -9.16 -0.83 -7.65
C ILE A 129 -8.60 0.05 -8.77
N VAL A 130 -8.90 1.35 -8.73
CA VAL A 130 -8.52 2.28 -9.81
C VAL A 130 -7.02 2.54 -9.83
N LYS A 131 -6.39 2.70 -8.66
CA LYS A 131 -5.03 3.23 -8.56
C LYS A 131 -3.97 2.17 -8.26
N ALA A 132 -4.33 1.03 -7.66
CA ALA A 132 -3.35 0.09 -7.15
C ALA A 132 -2.58 -0.63 -8.26
N ARG A 133 -1.26 -0.58 -8.13
CA ARG A 133 -0.27 -1.26 -8.96
C ARG A 133 0.70 -1.99 -8.04
N PRO A 134 0.36 -3.18 -7.54
CA PRO A 134 1.22 -3.91 -6.62
C PRO A 134 2.62 -4.08 -7.24
N GLU A 135 3.66 -3.83 -6.46
CA GLU A 135 5.06 -3.91 -6.92
C GLU A 135 5.60 -5.32 -6.83
N THR A 136 5.10 -6.12 -5.88
CA THR A 136 5.62 -7.46 -5.61
C THR A 136 4.49 -8.47 -5.53
N ILE A 137 4.81 -9.75 -5.80
CA ILE A 137 3.87 -10.85 -5.60
C ILE A 137 3.37 -10.94 -4.15
N HIS A 138 4.14 -10.46 -3.16
CA HIS A 138 3.72 -10.43 -1.77
C HIS A 138 2.60 -9.42 -1.52
N GLU A 139 2.63 -8.26 -2.17
CA GLU A 139 1.54 -7.28 -2.11
C GLU A 139 0.28 -7.81 -2.79
N TYR A 140 0.43 -8.51 -3.92
CA TYR A 140 -0.71 -9.14 -4.58
C TYR A 140 -1.30 -10.28 -3.75
N ARG A 141 -0.45 -11.14 -3.18
CA ARG A 141 -0.85 -12.23 -2.29
C ARG A 141 -1.65 -11.72 -1.09
N TRP A 142 -1.34 -10.54 -0.58
CA TRP A 142 -2.04 -9.95 0.57
C TRP A 142 -3.56 -9.87 0.35
N PHE A 143 -4.03 -9.62 -0.87
CA PHE A 143 -5.47 -9.63 -1.17
C PHE A 143 -6.13 -10.98 -0.84
N SER A 144 -5.45 -12.09 -1.12
CA SER A 144 -5.93 -13.43 -0.75
C SER A 144 -5.96 -13.62 0.76
N GLU A 145 -4.95 -13.11 1.48
CA GLU A 145 -4.85 -13.20 2.94
C GLU A 145 -6.00 -12.45 3.64
N VAL A 146 -6.42 -11.32 3.07
CA VAL A 146 -7.56 -10.53 3.58
C VAL A 146 -8.90 -10.90 2.94
N ARG A 147 -8.95 -11.98 2.16
CA ARG A 147 -10.15 -12.49 1.47
C ARG A 147 -10.81 -11.48 0.53
N ARG A 148 -9.99 -10.66 -0.15
CA ARG A 148 -10.42 -9.68 -1.18
C ARG A 148 -10.03 -10.10 -2.60
N GLY A 149 -10.40 -11.33 -2.96
CA GLY A 149 -10.21 -11.84 -4.32
C GLY A 149 -11.00 -11.04 -5.38
N ASP A 150 -12.12 -10.45 -4.98
CA ASP A 150 -12.92 -9.51 -5.77
C ASP A 150 -12.10 -8.29 -6.20
N VAL A 151 -11.30 -7.72 -5.30
CA VAL A 151 -10.39 -6.61 -5.60
C VAL A 151 -9.16 -7.08 -6.35
N ALA A 152 -8.58 -8.23 -5.95
CA ALA A 152 -7.40 -8.80 -6.59
C ALA A 152 -7.57 -9.04 -8.10
N ALA A 153 -8.80 -9.34 -8.54
CA ALA A 153 -9.15 -9.53 -9.94
C ALA A 153 -9.19 -8.22 -10.75
N CYS A 154 -9.13 -7.06 -10.09
CA CYS A 154 -9.39 -5.74 -10.66
C CYS A 154 -8.18 -4.80 -10.63
N VAL A 155 -7.16 -5.10 -9.83
CA VAL A 155 -5.96 -4.26 -9.72
C VAL A 155 -5.00 -4.48 -10.89
N ASN A 156 -4.23 -3.46 -11.23
CA ASN A 156 -3.28 -3.53 -12.34
C ASN A 156 -2.00 -4.26 -11.90
N THR A 157 -1.74 -5.43 -12.49
CA THR A 157 -0.59 -6.29 -12.14
C THR A 157 0.59 -6.15 -13.09
N SER A 158 0.59 -5.17 -14.01
CA SER A 158 1.63 -5.00 -15.03
C SER A 158 3.03 -4.78 -14.43
N LYS A 159 3.12 -4.36 -13.16
CA LYS A 159 4.37 -4.17 -12.42
C LYS A 159 4.92 -5.44 -11.76
N ILE A 160 4.12 -6.49 -11.61
CA ILE A 160 4.58 -7.79 -11.09
C ILE A 160 4.98 -8.72 -12.23
N VAL A 161 4.12 -8.80 -13.26
CA VAL A 161 4.29 -9.71 -14.40
C VAL A 161 4.04 -8.92 -15.68
N SER A 162 5.03 -8.90 -16.56
CA SER A 162 4.91 -8.31 -17.90
C SER A 162 3.95 -9.09 -18.79
N GLY A 163 3.34 -8.43 -19.77
CA GLY A 163 2.54 -9.08 -20.82
C GLY A 163 1.13 -8.53 -20.99
N LEU A 164 0.67 -7.70 -20.06
CA LEU A 164 -0.56 -6.91 -20.18
C LEU A 164 -0.22 -5.42 -20.01
N ASP A 165 -0.83 -4.59 -20.83
CA ASP A 165 -0.73 -3.13 -20.72
C ASP A 165 -1.83 -2.56 -19.83
N ASP A 166 -1.72 -1.27 -19.51
CA ASP A 166 -2.67 -0.56 -18.65
C ASP A 166 -4.10 -0.56 -19.22
N SER A 167 -4.26 -0.58 -20.55
CA SER A 167 -5.58 -0.52 -21.21
C SER A 167 -6.42 -1.78 -20.97
N VAL A 168 -5.77 -2.94 -20.82
CA VAL A 168 -6.46 -4.18 -20.44
C VAL A 168 -7.06 -4.05 -19.05
N PHE A 169 -6.34 -3.45 -18.11
CA PHE A 169 -6.82 -3.24 -16.75
C PHE A 169 -7.92 -2.17 -16.70
N ASP A 170 -7.79 -1.09 -17.49
CA ASP A 170 -8.84 -0.08 -17.62
C ASP A 170 -10.16 -0.72 -18.10
N ALA A 171 -10.10 -1.63 -19.07
CA ALA A 171 -11.27 -2.36 -19.56
C ALA A 171 -11.87 -3.31 -18.52
N ILE A 172 -11.04 -4.00 -17.73
CA ILE A 172 -11.49 -4.84 -16.61
C ILE A 172 -12.21 -3.98 -15.56
N GLN A 173 -11.63 -2.84 -15.21
CA GLN A 173 -12.20 -1.91 -14.23
C GLN A 173 -13.54 -1.34 -14.70
N ALA A 174 -13.64 -0.95 -15.97
CA ALA A 174 -14.85 -0.38 -16.56
C ALA A 174 -15.99 -1.39 -16.71
N SER A 175 -15.71 -2.70 -16.72
CA SER A 175 -16.71 -3.74 -16.92
C SER A 175 -16.95 -4.54 -15.64
N ARG A 176 -16.02 -5.43 -15.28
CA ARG A 176 -16.17 -6.43 -14.21
C ARG A 176 -16.19 -5.82 -12.82
N CYS A 177 -15.53 -4.67 -12.65
CA CYS A 177 -15.32 -4.05 -11.34
C CYS A 177 -16.12 -2.76 -11.15
N ALA A 178 -16.94 -2.39 -12.15
CA ALA A 178 -17.69 -1.14 -12.17
C ALA A 178 -18.63 -0.99 -10.97
N SER A 179 -19.22 -2.09 -10.47
CA SER A 179 -20.12 -2.07 -9.32
C SER A 179 -19.42 -1.68 -8.01
N ILE A 180 -18.18 -2.13 -7.80
CA ILE A 180 -17.40 -1.78 -6.60
C ILE A 180 -16.99 -0.30 -6.68
N ILE A 181 -16.56 0.14 -7.87
CA ILE A 181 -16.16 1.53 -8.13
C ILE A 181 -17.37 2.47 -7.97
N SER A 182 -18.53 2.13 -8.51
CA SER A 182 -19.72 2.97 -8.42
C SER A 182 -20.22 3.09 -6.99
N LYS A 183 -20.24 1.99 -6.23
CA LYS A 183 -20.57 1.99 -4.80
C LYS A 183 -19.60 2.87 -4.00
N SER A 184 -18.30 2.78 -4.28
CA SER A 184 -17.30 3.66 -3.68
C SER A 184 -17.58 5.14 -3.95
N ARG A 185 -17.94 5.51 -5.17
CA ARG A 185 -18.28 6.90 -5.53
C ARG A 185 -19.55 7.38 -4.82
N PHE A 186 -20.58 6.54 -4.75
CA PHE A 186 -21.81 6.85 -4.03
C PHE A 186 -21.53 7.12 -2.55
N ASN A 187 -20.79 6.23 -1.88
CA ASN A 187 -20.40 6.40 -0.47
C ASN A 187 -19.59 7.68 -0.24
N ALA A 188 -18.75 8.09 -1.20
CA ALA A 188 -17.99 9.35 -1.10
C ALA A 188 -18.91 10.58 -1.13
N VAL A 189 -19.95 10.56 -1.97
CA VAL A 189 -20.94 11.65 -2.05
C VAL A 189 -21.74 11.75 -0.75
N GLU A 190 -22.21 10.61 -0.20
CA GLU A 190 -22.91 10.61 1.08
C GLU A 190 -22.03 11.13 2.23
N GLN A 191 -20.75 10.74 2.27
CA GLN A 191 -19.84 11.19 3.32
C GLN A 191 -19.64 12.71 3.29
N VAL A 192 -19.55 13.33 2.11
CA VAL A 192 -19.45 14.79 1.98
C VAL A 192 -20.74 15.46 2.47
N ALA A 193 -21.92 14.93 2.09
CA ALA A 193 -23.20 15.49 2.52
C ALA A 193 -23.38 15.48 4.05
N THR A 194 -22.82 14.50 4.76
CA THR A 194 -22.91 14.42 6.24
C THR A 194 -21.93 15.32 7.00
N ILE A 195 -20.96 15.95 6.32
CA ILE A 195 -19.99 16.89 6.94
C ILE A 195 -20.50 18.34 6.88
N ASP A 196 -21.42 18.63 5.95
CA ASP A 196 -21.99 19.96 5.72
C ASP A 196 -23.30 20.21 6.52
N GLU A 197 -23.67 19.31 7.45
CA GLU A 197 -24.77 19.46 8.44
C GLU A 197 -24.23 19.58 9.88
#